data_AF-A0A4R8F7J9-F1
#
_entry.id   AF-A0A4R8F7J9-F1
#
_cell.length_a   1.000
_cell.length_b   1.000
_cell.length_c   1.000
_cell.angle_alpha   90.00
_cell.angle_beta   90.00
_cell.angle_gamma   90.00
#
_symmetry.space_group_name_H-M   'P 1'
#
loop_
_entity.id
_entity.type
_entity.pdbx_description
1 polymer ?
#
loop_
_entity_poly.entity_id
_entity_poly.type
_entity_poly.pdbx_seq_one_letter_code
_entity_poly.pdbx_strand_id
1 'polypeptide(L)'
;MKVQIQNLILNFISENPGTQISAVVKSMPDVDRSSVSSALTRLTMQGKINRRTGSNNRFCYTIAAGEPVPVVAISAPVHVPAAVPKQQIISPEEWERRFSKAEELQLKGLSRRANQAFLELLDVTSETTLREKIVSCRSRCGSRPSGDSSTVAGHFVGVGLI
;
A
#
# COMPACT_ATOMS: atom_id res chain seq x y z
N MET A 1 11.22 5.18 22.99
CA MET A 1 11.48 3.79 22.56
C MET A 1 11.39 3.53 21.05
N LYS A 2 10.57 4.24 20.25
CA LYS A 2 10.42 3.97 18.80
C LYS A 2 11.69 4.17 17.93
N VAL A 3 12.62 5.03 18.38
CA VAL A 3 13.88 5.32 17.67
C VAL A 3 14.87 4.15 17.78
N GLN A 4 14.84 3.40 18.89
CA GLN A 4 15.76 2.28 19.12
C GLN A 4 15.52 1.13 18.13
N ILE A 5 14.25 0.80 17.86
CA ILE A 5 13.88 -0.27 16.92
C ILE A 5 14.37 0.04 15.50
N GLN A 6 14.29 1.30 15.06
CA GLN A 6 14.74 1.68 13.72
C GLN A 6 16.25 1.52 13.54
N ASN A 7 17.05 1.93 14.54
CA ASN A 7 18.50 1.80 14.49
C ASN A 7 18.93 0.32 14.49
N LEU A 8 18.27 -0.52 15.29
CA LEU A 8 18.53 -1.97 15.29
C LEU A 8 18.23 -2.61 13.93
N ILE A 9 17.13 -2.24 13.29
CA ILE A 9 16.78 -2.72 11.95
C ILE A 9 17.82 -2.27 10.91
N LEU A 10 18.29 -1.02 10.99
CA LEU A 10 19.32 -0.52 10.06
C LEU A 10 20.64 -1.30 10.22
N ASN A 11 21.11 -1.49 11.45
CA ASN A 11 22.33 -2.27 11.71
C ASN A 11 22.21 -3.71 11.20
N PHE A 12 21.05 -4.35 11.41
CA PHE A 12 20.81 -5.70 10.95
C PHE A 12 20.81 -5.81 9.40
N ILE A 13 20.21 -4.84 8.71
CA ILE A 13 20.16 -4.82 7.25
C ILE A 13 21.52 -4.45 6.64
N SER A 14 22.37 -3.65 7.32
CA SER A 14 23.76 -3.40 6.85
C SER A 14 24.57 -4.68 6.84
N GLU A 15 24.43 -5.50 7.86
CA GLU A 15 25.17 -6.76 7.99
C GLU A 15 24.61 -7.86 7.07
N ASN A 16 23.31 -7.80 6.77
CA ASN A 16 22.60 -8.83 5.99
C ASN A 16 21.76 -8.20 4.88
N PRO A 17 22.37 -7.68 3.80
CA PRO A 17 21.63 -7.06 2.71
C PRO A 17 20.72 -8.08 2.00
N GLY A 18 19.51 -7.65 1.64
CA GLY A 18 18.52 -8.52 0.99
C GLY A 18 17.70 -9.35 1.98
N THR A 19 17.75 -9.02 3.27
CA THR A 19 16.97 -9.70 4.30
C THR A 19 15.48 -9.49 4.14
N GLN A 20 14.72 -10.51 4.53
CA GLN A 20 13.26 -10.48 4.59
C GLN A 20 12.80 -10.03 5.98
N ILE A 21 11.56 -9.53 6.07
CA ILE A 21 10.96 -9.16 7.37
C ILE A 21 10.99 -10.32 8.38
N SER A 22 10.86 -11.56 7.93
CA SER A 22 10.96 -12.75 8.78
C SER A 22 12.33 -12.92 9.44
N ALA A 23 13.40 -12.55 8.75
CA ALA A 23 14.75 -12.59 9.32
C ALA A 23 14.97 -11.46 10.32
N VAL A 24 14.42 -10.26 10.04
CA VAL A 24 14.46 -9.11 10.96
C VAL A 24 13.67 -9.38 12.24
N VAL A 25 12.52 -10.05 12.15
CA VAL A 25 11.73 -10.43 13.33
C VAL A 25 12.46 -11.51 14.14
N LYS A 26 13.17 -12.43 13.50
CA LYS A 26 13.96 -13.45 14.19
C LYS A 26 15.15 -12.87 14.97
N SER A 27 15.75 -11.78 14.49
CA SER A 27 16.86 -11.13 15.19
C SER A 27 16.42 -10.26 16.36
N MET A 28 15.12 -9.97 16.48
CA MET A 28 14.54 -9.15 17.56
C MET A 28 13.28 -9.82 18.13
N PRO A 29 13.42 -10.91 18.91
CA PRO A 29 12.27 -11.64 19.47
C PRO A 29 11.46 -10.82 20.49
N ASP A 30 12.07 -9.82 21.13
CA ASP A 30 11.40 -8.92 22.08
C ASP A 30 10.51 -7.86 21.41
N VAL A 31 10.51 -7.76 20.08
CA VAL A 31 9.77 -6.74 19.34
C VAL A 31 8.66 -7.37 18.51
N ASP A 32 7.44 -6.88 18.70
CA ASP A 32 6.29 -7.33 17.91
C ASP A 32 6.52 -7.16 16.42
N ARG A 33 6.10 -8.17 15.65
CA ARG A 33 6.16 -8.15 14.18
C ARG A 33 5.48 -6.92 13.57
N SER A 34 4.37 -6.45 14.14
CA SER A 34 3.65 -5.25 13.70
C SER A 34 4.49 -3.97 13.87
N SER A 35 5.25 -3.89 14.97
CA SER A 35 6.18 -2.80 15.24
C SER A 35 7.35 -2.81 14.25
N VAL A 36 7.91 -3.99 13.96
CA VAL A 36 8.96 -4.17 12.93
C VAL A 36 8.45 -3.77 11.54
N SER A 37 7.25 -4.22 11.16
CA SER A 37 6.63 -3.86 9.87
C SER A 37 6.42 -2.34 9.72
N SER A 38 5.91 -1.71 10.79
CA SER A 38 5.74 -0.26 10.85
C SER A 38 7.07 0.49 10.76
N ALA A 39 8.12 -0.02 11.41
CA ALA A 39 9.46 0.57 11.36
C ALA A 39 10.10 0.42 9.97
N LEU A 40 10.00 -0.75 9.33
CA LEU A 40 10.47 -0.97 7.96
C LEU A 40 9.76 -0.07 6.95
N THR A 41 8.44 0.11 7.09
CA THR A 41 7.65 1.02 6.25
C THR A 41 8.14 2.45 6.39
N ARG A 42 8.33 2.92 7.63
CA ARG A 42 8.88 4.26 7.90
C ARG A 42 10.28 4.44 7.35
N LEU A 43 11.18 3.46 7.53
CA LEU A 43 12.55 3.51 7.01
C LEU A 43 12.58 3.53 5.47
N THR A 44 11.65 2.83 4.83
CA THR A 44 11.48 2.85 3.37
C THR A 44 10.97 4.22 2.91
N MET A 45 9.97 4.79 3.59
CA MET A 45 9.47 6.14 3.30
C MET A 45 10.51 7.24 3.54
N GLN A 46 11.41 7.04 4.51
CA GLN A 46 12.54 7.94 4.77
C GLN A 46 13.69 7.78 3.76
N GLY A 47 13.62 6.80 2.85
CA GLY A 47 14.69 6.53 1.88
C GLY A 47 15.96 5.93 2.48
N LYS A 48 15.93 5.43 3.72
CA LYS A 48 17.09 4.80 4.37
C LYS A 48 17.32 3.35 3.93
N ILE A 49 16.24 2.68 3.52
CA ILE A 49 16.27 1.31 3.00
C ILE A 49 15.45 1.21 1.73
N ASN A 50 15.86 0.34 0.82
CA ASN A 50 15.15 0.00 -0.40
C ASN A 50 14.35 -1.28 -0.20
N ARG A 51 13.07 -1.26 -0.58
CA ARG A 51 12.21 -2.45 -0.62
C ARG A 51 12.17 -2.99 -2.05
N ARG A 52 12.67 -4.21 -2.25
CA ARG A 52 12.59 -4.93 -3.54
C ARG A 52 11.71 -6.16 -3.41
N THR A 53 10.99 -6.50 -4.48
CA THR A 53 10.26 -7.77 -4.57
C THR A 53 11.23 -8.86 -5.00
N GLY A 54 11.46 -9.86 -4.16
CA GLY A 54 12.26 -11.03 -4.47
C GLY A 54 11.50 -12.06 -5.31
N SER A 55 12.21 -13.06 -5.82
CA SER A 55 11.71 -14.12 -6.72
C SER A 55 10.48 -14.89 -6.20
N ASN A 56 10.30 -14.95 -4.88
CA ASN A 56 9.20 -15.68 -4.23
C ASN A 56 8.04 -14.76 -3.82
N ASN A 57 7.87 -13.62 -4.48
CA ASN A 57 6.87 -12.60 -4.15
C ASN A 57 7.00 -12.03 -2.72
N ARG A 58 8.17 -12.18 -2.10
CA ARG A 58 8.50 -11.68 -0.75
C ARG A 58 9.32 -10.40 -0.85
N PHE A 59 9.07 -9.46 0.05
CA PHE A 59 9.86 -8.22 0.11
C PHE A 59 11.22 -8.46 0.79
N CYS A 60 12.27 -8.01 0.12
CA CYS A 60 13.63 -7.97 0.63
C CYS A 60 14.06 -6.51 0.83
N TYR A 61 14.83 -6.24 1.87
CA TYR A 61 15.28 -4.91 2.24
C TYR A 61 16.80 -4.80 2.11
N THR A 62 17.28 -3.69 1.55
CA THR A 62 18.71 -3.34 1.48
C THR A 62 18.92 -1.91 1.97
N ILE A 63 20.09 -1.59 2.53
CA ILE A 63 20.40 -0.19 2.85
C ILE A 63 20.48 0.62 1.55
N ALA A 64 19.90 1.80 1.56
CA ALA A 64 20.14 2.81 0.53
C ALA A 64 21.52 3.42 0.77
N ALA A 65 22.58 2.69 0.41
CA ALA A 65 23.93 3.23 0.38
C ALA A 65 24.02 4.23 -0.77
N GLY A 66 24.44 5.47 -0.47
CA GLY A 66 24.70 6.46 -1.50
C GLY A 66 25.86 6.03 -2.41
N GLU A 67 25.51 5.80 -3.69
CA GLU A 67 26.35 5.74 -4.91
C GLU A 67 27.33 4.54 -5.09
N PRO A 68 27.70 4.11 -6.34
CA PRO A 68 27.25 4.53 -7.67
C PRO A 68 26.57 3.39 -8.48
N VAL A 69 25.81 3.82 -9.48
CA VAL A 69 25.09 3.04 -10.49
C VAL A 69 26.05 2.23 -11.39
N PRO A 70 25.84 0.92 -11.65
CA PRO A 70 26.32 0.31 -12.87
C PRO A 70 25.31 0.57 -13.99
N VAL A 71 25.73 1.43 -14.91
CA VAL A 71 25.03 1.78 -16.15
C VAL A 71 24.84 0.51 -16.98
N VAL A 72 23.58 0.09 -17.19
CA VAL A 72 23.23 -0.76 -18.34
C VAL A 72 21.97 -0.21 -18.99
N ALA A 73 22.17 0.20 -20.25
CA ALA A 73 21.21 0.40 -21.31
C ALA A 73 20.13 1.49 -21.09
N ILE A 74 20.47 2.66 -21.62
CA ILE A 74 19.55 3.71 -22.07
C ILE A 74 18.47 3.08 -22.96
N SER A 75 17.23 3.14 -22.52
CA SER A 75 16.06 3.22 -23.39
C SER A 75 15.26 4.44 -22.95
N ALA A 76 15.48 5.55 -23.67
CA ALA A 76 14.71 6.80 -23.74
C ALA A 76 14.26 7.48 -22.42
N PRO A 77 14.38 8.82 -22.32
CA PRO A 77 13.94 9.55 -21.14
C PRO A 77 12.42 9.67 -21.16
N VAL A 78 11.71 8.69 -20.63
CA VAL A 78 10.37 8.99 -20.12
C VAL A 78 10.60 9.66 -18.78
N HIS A 79 10.67 10.98 -18.82
CA HIS A 79 10.42 11.83 -17.68
C HIS A 79 9.07 11.39 -17.08
N VAL A 80 9.12 10.49 -16.10
CA VAL A 80 8.01 10.33 -15.16
C VAL A 80 8.30 11.40 -14.14
N PRO A 81 7.69 12.60 -14.23
CA PRO A 81 7.81 13.55 -13.14
C PRO A 81 7.32 12.79 -11.91
N ALA A 82 8.08 12.87 -10.83
CA ALA A 82 7.59 12.54 -9.52
C ALA A 82 6.30 13.35 -9.30
N ALA A 83 5.17 12.72 -9.60
CA ALA A 83 3.87 13.24 -9.24
C ALA A 83 3.79 13.05 -7.73
N VAL A 84 4.36 14.03 -7.01
CA VAL A 84 3.74 14.53 -5.80
C VAL A 84 2.24 14.47 -6.06
N PRO A 85 1.42 13.74 -5.28
CA PRO A 85 -0.01 13.76 -5.49
C PRO A 85 -0.41 15.21 -5.33
N LYS A 86 -0.65 15.90 -6.45
CA LYS A 86 -1.24 17.21 -6.46
C LYS A 86 -2.62 16.95 -5.89
N GLN A 87 -2.77 17.17 -4.60
CA GLN A 87 -4.06 17.24 -3.93
C GLN A 87 -4.81 18.37 -4.64
N GLN A 88 -5.48 18.03 -5.74
CA GLN A 88 -6.29 18.97 -6.48
C GLN A 88 -7.50 19.22 -5.60
N ILE A 89 -7.63 20.47 -5.17
CA ILE A 89 -8.83 20.95 -4.49
C ILE A 89 -9.97 20.78 -5.50
N ILE A 90 -10.73 19.70 -5.35
CA ILE A 90 -11.91 19.44 -6.17
C ILE A 90 -12.99 20.44 -5.78
N SER A 91 -13.67 21.02 -6.76
CA SER A 91 -14.84 21.86 -6.52
C SER A 91 -15.92 21.08 -5.73
N PRO A 92 -16.60 21.68 -4.74
CA PRO A 92 -17.65 21.02 -3.98
C PRO A 92 -18.71 20.30 -4.84
N GLU A 93 -19.07 20.88 -6.00
CA GLU A 93 -20.03 20.27 -6.94
C GLU A 93 -19.49 18.98 -7.58
N GLU A 94 -18.19 18.96 -7.91
CA GLU A 94 -17.56 17.79 -8.50
C GLU A 94 -17.34 16.68 -7.46
N TRP A 95 -17.07 17.06 -6.20
CA TRP A 95 -17.05 16.12 -5.08
C TRP A 95 -18.40 15.43 -4.92
N GLU A 96 -19.49 16.20 -4.84
CA GLU A 96 -20.84 15.67 -4.65
C GLU A 96 -21.21 14.71 -5.79
N ARG A 97 -20.95 15.11 -7.04
CA ARG A 97 -21.21 14.27 -8.22
C ARG A 97 -20.47 12.94 -8.17
N ARG A 98 -19.18 12.95 -7.79
CA ARG A 98 -18.37 11.72 -7.69
C ARG A 98 -18.82 10.85 -6.52
N PHE A 99 -19.21 11.46 -5.40
CA PHE A 99 -19.71 10.76 -4.22
C PHE A 99 -21.06 10.08 -4.51
N SER A 100 -22.03 10.80 -5.07
CA SER A 100 -23.34 10.23 -5.46
C SER A 100 -23.19 9.07 -6.45
N LYS A 101 -22.27 9.18 -7.41
CA LYS A 101 -21.97 8.07 -8.34
C LYS A 101 -21.41 6.84 -7.63
N ALA A 102 -20.55 7.02 -6.62
CA ALA A 102 -20.02 5.91 -5.84
C ALA A 102 -21.12 5.23 -4.99
N GLU A 103 -22.02 6.02 -4.39
CA GLU A 103 -23.19 5.50 -3.68
C GLU A 103 -24.16 4.76 -4.60
N GLU A 104 -24.42 5.26 -5.80
CA GLU A 104 -25.23 4.53 -6.79
C GLU A 104 -24.64 3.16 -7.13
N LEU A 105 -23.33 3.08 -7.35
CA LEU A 105 -22.64 1.82 -7.62
C LEU A 105 -22.77 0.86 -6.45
N GLN A 106 -22.73 1.39 -5.22
CA GLN A 106 -22.94 0.62 -4.00
C GLN A 106 -24.37 0.10 -3.87
N LEU A 107 -25.37 0.94 -4.16
CA LEU A 107 -26.79 0.56 -4.18
C LEU A 107 -27.08 -0.49 -5.25
N LYS A 108 -26.42 -0.39 -6.42
CA LYS A 108 -26.49 -1.36 -7.52
C LYS A 108 -25.75 -2.67 -7.22
N GLY A 109 -25.08 -2.81 -6.08
CA GLY A 109 -24.36 -4.02 -5.68
C GLY A 109 -22.98 -4.21 -6.34
N LEU A 110 -22.52 -3.23 -7.13
CA LEU A 110 -21.22 -3.20 -7.81
C LEU A 110 -20.12 -2.79 -6.84
N SER A 111 -19.95 -3.58 -5.78
CA SER A 111 -19.17 -3.23 -4.60
C SER A 111 -17.69 -2.96 -4.92
N ARG A 112 -17.11 -3.68 -5.90
CA ARG A 112 -15.72 -3.45 -6.33
C ARG A 112 -15.55 -2.09 -6.99
N ARG A 113 -16.49 -1.72 -7.87
CA ARG A 113 -16.46 -0.42 -8.59
C ARG A 113 -16.75 0.75 -7.65
N ALA A 114 -17.69 0.57 -6.72
CA ALA A 114 -17.97 1.55 -5.67
C ALA A 114 -16.73 1.79 -4.78
N ASN A 115 -16.06 0.73 -4.34
CA ASN A 115 -14.84 0.82 -3.55
C ASN A 115 -13.70 1.55 -4.30
N GLN A 116 -13.54 1.30 -5.60
CA GLN A 116 -12.56 2.01 -6.43
C GLN A 116 -12.87 3.51 -6.50
N ALA A 117 -14.14 3.89 -6.74
CA ALA A 117 -14.56 5.29 -6.78
C ALA A 117 -14.35 6.02 -5.44
N PHE A 118 -14.56 5.34 -4.31
CA PHE A 118 -14.27 5.88 -2.98
C PHE A 118 -12.76 6.08 -2.74
N LEU A 119 -11.89 5.20 -3.25
CA LEU A 119 -10.44 5.38 -3.16
C LEU A 119 -9.97 6.59 -3.97
N GLU A 120 -10.48 6.74 -5.19
CA GLU A 120 -10.19 7.90 -6.04
C GLU A 120 -10.62 9.21 -5.38
N LEU A 121 -11.73 9.21 -4.63
CA LEU A 121 -12.17 10.35 -3.82
C LEU A 121 -11.27 10.63 -2.60
N LEU A 122 -10.68 9.61 -1.99
CA LEU A 122 -9.74 9.79 -0.87
C LEU A 122 -8.38 10.35 -1.30
N ASP A 123 -7.96 10.06 -2.54
CA ASP A 123 -6.68 10.54 -3.08
C ASP A 123 -6.72 12.05 -3.38
N VAL A 124 -7.91 12.57 -3.65
CA VAL A 124 -8.16 13.97 -4.03
C VAL A 124 -8.69 14.83 -2.88
N THR A 125 -9.31 14.23 -1.86
CA THR A 125 -9.91 14.97 -0.74
C THR A 125 -8.97 15.04 0.46
N SER A 126 -8.63 16.26 0.89
CA SER A 126 -7.86 16.52 2.12
C SER A 126 -8.73 16.83 3.35
N GLU A 127 -10.02 17.13 3.16
CA GLU A 127 -10.95 17.48 4.24
C GLU A 127 -11.29 16.26 5.12
N THR A 128 -11.07 16.38 6.43
CA THR A 128 -11.20 15.25 7.38
C THR A 128 -12.63 14.70 7.48
N THR A 129 -13.63 15.58 7.48
CA THR A 129 -15.06 15.25 7.54
C THR A 129 -15.51 14.41 6.34
N LEU A 130 -15.13 14.82 5.14
CA LEU A 130 -15.44 14.11 3.89
C LEU A 130 -14.71 12.77 3.83
N ARG A 131 -13.46 12.72 4.30
CA ARG A 131 -12.69 11.47 4.40
C ARG A 131 -13.34 10.47 5.34
N GLU A 132 -13.84 10.91 6.50
CA GLU A 132 -14.60 10.06 7.42
C GLU A 132 -15.87 9.52 6.78
N LYS A 133 -16.62 10.37 6.06
CA LYS A 133 -17.82 9.97 5.31
C LYS A 133 -17.50 8.89 4.27
N ILE A 134 -16.41 9.06 3.50
CA ILE A 134 -15.96 8.10 2.50
C ILE A 134 -15.52 6.77 3.15
N VAL A 135 -14.76 6.81 4.24
CA VAL A 135 -14.33 5.60 4.97
C VAL A 135 -15.54 4.83 5.52
N SER A 136 -16.53 5.54 6.06
CA SER A 136 -17.78 4.97 6.56
C SER A 136 -18.54 4.25 5.44
N CYS A 137 -18.76 4.90 4.28
CA CYS A 137 -19.44 4.28 3.14
C CYS A 137 -18.66 3.09 2.55
N ARG A 138 -17.33 3.18 2.50
CA ARG A 138 -16.46 2.13 1.98
C ARG A 138 -16.47 0.87 2.84
N SER A 139 -16.62 0.98 4.16
CA SER A 139 -16.72 -0.20 5.05
C SER A 139 -17.87 -1.13 4.66
N ARG A 140 -18.96 -0.55 4.13
CA ARG A 140 -20.15 -1.27 3.67
C ARG A 140 -19.97 -1.97 2.32
N CYS A 141 -18.91 -1.65 1.56
CA CYS A 141 -18.58 -2.33 0.30
C CYS A 141 -17.90 -3.70 0.52
N GLY A 142 -17.29 -3.94 1.69
CA GLY A 142 -16.58 -5.19 1.99
C GLY A 142 -17.45 -6.30 2.59
N SER A 143 -18.66 -5.96 3.05
CA SER A 143 -19.54 -6.85 3.81
C SER A 143 -20.68 -7.47 2.99
N ARG A 144 -20.78 -7.16 1.69
CA ARG A 144 -21.76 -7.78 0.80
C ARG A 144 -21.05 -8.78 -0.12
N PRO A 145 -21.57 -10.02 -0.28
CA PRO A 145 -21.05 -10.94 -1.29
C PRO A 145 -21.13 -10.21 -2.63
N SER A 146 -19.98 -10.06 -3.27
CA SER A 146 -19.83 -9.28 -4.49
C SER A 146 -20.74 -9.88 -5.57
N GLY A 147 -21.81 -9.17 -5.94
CA GLY A 147 -22.68 -9.53 -7.07
C GLY A 147 -21.98 -9.40 -8.43
N ASP A 148 -20.74 -8.90 -8.44
CA ASP A 148 -19.83 -9.01 -9.58
C ASP A 148 -19.42 -10.48 -9.76
N SER A 149 -20.33 -11.32 -10.27
CA SER A 149 -20.01 -12.64 -10.83
C SER A 149 -19.10 -12.44 -12.03
N SER A 150 -17.82 -12.29 -11.75
CA SER A 150 -16.73 -12.38 -12.69
C SER A 150 -16.15 -13.78 -12.50
N THR A 151 -16.64 -14.72 -13.30
CA THR A 151 -15.97 -15.96 -13.63
C THR A 151 -14.51 -15.65 -13.97
N VAL A 152 -13.62 -15.83 -13.00
CA VAL A 152 -12.19 -16.02 -13.25
C VAL A 152 -11.97 -17.52 -13.12
N ALA A 153 -11.81 -18.17 -14.27
CA ALA A 153 -11.28 -19.51 -14.34
C ALA A 153 -9.88 -19.53 -13.70
N GLY A 154 -9.68 -20.38 -12.69
CA GLY A 154 -8.35 -20.70 -12.15
C GLY A 154 -8.28 -20.80 -10.64
N HIS A 155 -8.24 -22.06 -10.16
CA HIS A 155 -7.80 -22.50 -8.83
C HIS A 155 -8.66 -22.11 -7.61
N PHE A 156 -9.75 -22.85 -7.45
CA PHE A 156 -10.29 -23.16 -6.13
C PHE A 156 -9.36 -24.18 -5.45
N VAL A 157 -8.60 -23.75 -4.43
CA VAL A 157 -7.97 -24.67 -3.47
C VAL A 157 -8.82 -24.62 -2.20
N GLY A 158 -9.48 -25.72 -1.92
CA GLY A 158 -10.56 -25.81 -0.94
C GLY A 158 -10.12 -25.54 0.49
N VAL A 159 -11.10 -25.17 1.31
CA VAL A 159 -11.07 -25.46 2.75
C VAL A 159 -12.05 -26.59 2.96
N GLY A 160 -11.51 -27.79 3.16
CA GLY A 160 -12.23 -28.88 3.76
C GLY A 160 -12.70 -28.42 5.14
N LEU A 161 -14.01 -28.42 5.33
CA LEU A 161 -14.60 -28.48 6.65
C LEU A 161 -14.77 -29.97 6.98
N ILE A 162 -14.18 -30.30 8.13
CA ILE A 162 -14.30 -31.51 8.96
C ILE A 162 -15.62 -32.24 8.79
#